data_AF-A0A3D0NDQ6-F1
#
_entry.id   AF-A0A3D0NDQ6-F1
#
_cell.length_a   1.000
_cell.length_b   1.000
_cell.length_c   1.000
_cell.angle_alpha   90.00
_cell.angle_beta   90.00
_cell.angle_gamma   90.00
#
_symmetry.space_group_name_H-M   'P 1'
#
loop_
_entity.id
_entity.type
_entity.pdbx_description
1 polymer ?
#
loop_
_entity_poly.entity_id
_entity_poly.type
_entity_poly.pdbx_seq_one_letter_code
_entity_poly.pdbx_strand_id
1 'polypeptide(L)'
;MSQFANEYDLVDGVAMHLENPDYFHIPHRLMKKYLTLGQFVEVRIDSPRFSTHPDAPESCTCPVCNGEATKPIIGHPFPLTLVNIEPDQVPSRGWGEEFWVEIVARDGEQFQGRVDNRLHETKLHEIEKDSVIEFHENHVLAVHPIHREALVLSMTPEEVKEFAIWLGSLREE
;
A
#
# COMPACT_ATOMS: atom_id res chain seq x y z
N MET A 1 -6.00 -16.32 2.33
CA MET A 1 -5.25 -15.40 1.48
C MET A 1 -6.12 -15.12 0.27
N SER A 2 -6.43 -13.85 0.04
CA SER A 2 -7.21 -13.40 -1.12
C SER A 2 -6.28 -13.43 -2.33
N GLN A 3 -6.46 -14.42 -3.20
CA GLN A 3 -5.72 -14.50 -4.46
C GLN A 3 -6.58 -13.90 -5.56
N PHE A 4 -6.00 -12.97 -6.32
CA PHE A 4 -6.68 -12.25 -7.38
C PHE A 4 -6.34 -12.86 -8.75
N ALA A 5 -7.00 -12.36 -9.80
CA ALA A 5 -6.73 -12.84 -11.15
C ALA A 5 -5.26 -12.64 -11.55
N ASN A 6 -4.76 -13.47 -12.46
CA ASN A 6 -3.38 -13.42 -12.96
C ASN A 6 -2.28 -13.46 -11.88
N GLU A 7 -2.51 -14.26 -10.83
CA GLU A 7 -1.53 -14.49 -9.74
C GLU A 7 -1.15 -13.20 -9.01
N TYR A 8 -2.03 -12.20 -9.05
CA TYR A 8 -1.88 -11.03 -8.23
C TYR A 8 -2.24 -11.36 -6.78
N ASP A 9 -1.43 -10.87 -5.84
CA ASP A 9 -1.61 -11.05 -4.41
C ASP A 9 -1.26 -9.74 -3.68
N LEU A 10 -1.90 -9.51 -2.53
CA LEU A 10 -1.56 -8.36 -1.69
C LEU A 10 -0.14 -8.52 -1.14
N VAL A 11 0.61 -7.42 -1.17
CA VAL A 11 1.99 -7.36 -0.67
C VAL A 11 1.99 -7.42 0.86
N ASP A 12 2.75 -8.36 1.43
CA ASP A 12 3.06 -8.36 2.86
C ASP A 12 4.11 -7.27 3.14
N GLY A 13 3.65 -6.14 3.68
CA GLY A 13 4.52 -5.02 3.99
C GLY A 13 5.55 -5.31 5.08
N VAL A 14 5.26 -6.22 6.01
CA VAL A 14 6.21 -6.63 7.06
C VAL A 14 7.35 -7.42 6.45
N ALA A 15 7.04 -8.38 5.58
CA ALA A 15 8.05 -9.14 4.84
C ALA A 15 8.90 -8.21 3.96
N MET A 16 8.26 -7.33 3.19
CA MET A 16 8.97 -6.38 2.31
C MET A 16 9.87 -5.41 3.07
N HIS A 17 9.43 -4.92 4.23
CA HIS A 17 10.25 -4.08 5.10
C HIS A 17 11.46 -4.85 5.64
N LEU A 18 11.29 -6.10 6.08
CA LEU A 18 12.41 -6.93 6.57
C LEU A 18 13.46 -7.19 5.48
N GLU A 19 13.03 -7.36 4.23
CA GLU A 19 13.93 -7.55 3.09
C GLU A 19 14.60 -6.26 2.63
N ASN A 20 13.93 -5.12 2.77
CA ASN A 20 14.38 -3.82 2.25
C ASN A 20 14.20 -2.69 3.28
N PRO A 21 14.85 -2.77 4.47
CA PRO A 21 14.54 -1.90 5.61
C PRO A 21 14.79 -0.42 5.34
N ASP A 22 15.77 -0.10 4.48
CA ASP A 22 16.16 1.27 4.15
C ASP A 22 15.26 1.92 3.08
N TYR A 23 14.46 1.13 2.36
CA TYR A 23 13.70 1.60 1.19
C TYR A 23 12.19 1.36 1.29
N PHE A 24 11.77 0.40 2.11
CA PHE A 24 10.38 0.02 2.26
C PHE A 24 9.94 0.26 3.70
N HIS A 25 9.45 1.46 4.00
CA HIS A 25 8.97 1.80 5.33
C HIS A 25 7.49 1.47 5.48
N ILE A 26 7.12 0.99 6.67
CA ILE A 26 5.73 0.67 7.01
C ILE A 26 5.26 1.44 8.25
N PRO A 27 3.94 1.57 8.47
CA PRO A 27 3.41 2.31 9.61
C PRO A 27 3.76 1.59 10.90
N HIS A 28 4.07 2.37 11.94
CA HIS A 28 4.29 1.84 13.27
C HIS A 28 3.08 1.00 13.74
N ARG A 29 3.33 -0.09 14.47
CA ARG A 29 2.29 -1.01 14.97
C ARG A 29 1.13 -0.31 15.68
N LEU A 30 1.41 0.77 16.42
CA LEU A 30 0.38 1.55 17.11
C LEU A 30 -0.59 2.23 16.16
N MET A 31 -0.13 2.66 14.97
CA MET A 31 -1.02 3.22 13.95
C MET A 31 -1.98 2.16 13.42
N LYS A 32 -1.52 0.91 13.26
CA LYS A 32 -2.34 -0.23 12.82
C LYS A 32 -3.33 -0.68 13.90
N LYS A 33 -2.89 -0.69 15.17
CA LYS A 33 -3.71 -1.06 16.33
C LYS A 33 -5.01 -0.24 16.40
N TYR A 34 -4.93 1.07 16.16
CA TYR A 34 -6.05 2.00 16.29
C TYR A 34 -6.87 2.20 15.01
N LEU A 35 -6.67 1.35 13.99
CA LEU A 35 -7.48 1.39 12.78
C LEU A 35 -8.95 1.05 13.06
N THR A 36 -9.86 1.86 12.54
CA THR A 36 -11.31 1.69 12.75
C THR A 36 -12.09 1.85 11.44
N LEU A 37 -13.39 1.52 11.48
CA LEU A 37 -14.27 1.63 10.32
C LEU A 37 -14.31 3.06 9.78
N GLY A 38 -14.39 3.21 8.45
CA GLY A 38 -14.40 4.49 7.75
C GLY A 38 -13.02 5.15 7.63
N GLN A 39 -11.95 4.51 8.14
CA GLN A 39 -10.60 4.99 7.93
C GLN A 39 -10.00 4.42 6.64
N PHE A 40 -9.19 5.24 5.97
CA PHE A 40 -8.51 4.88 4.74
C PHE A 40 -7.07 4.40 5.00
N VAL A 41 -6.73 3.26 4.40
CA VAL A 41 -5.38 2.67 4.44
C VAL A 41 -4.92 2.35 3.04
N GLU A 42 -3.62 2.40 2.83
CA GLU A 42 -2.98 2.02 1.58
C GLU A 42 -2.60 0.55 1.64
N VAL A 43 -2.95 -0.14 0.57
CA VAL A 43 -2.52 -1.51 0.29
C VAL A 43 -1.91 -1.55 -1.11
N ARG A 44 -1.23 -2.64 -1.40
CA ARG A 44 -0.61 -2.85 -2.69
C ARG A 44 -0.81 -4.28 -3.15
N ILE A 45 -0.99 -4.43 -4.45
CA ILE A 45 -1.08 -5.74 -5.09
C ILE A 45 0.04 -5.89 -6.12
N ASP A 46 0.73 -7.02 -6.10
CA ASP A 46 1.82 -7.36 -7.03
C ASP A 46 1.54 -8.71 -7.69
N SER A 47 2.15 -8.96 -8.84
CA SER A 47 2.17 -10.28 -9.48
C SER A 47 3.61 -10.65 -9.82
N PRO A 48 4.01 -11.93 -9.66
CA PRO A 48 5.29 -12.41 -10.17
C PRO A 48 5.32 -12.49 -11.70
N ARG A 49 4.18 -12.30 -12.39
CA ARG A 49 4.09 -12.36 -13.85
C ARG A 49 4.59 -11.06 -14.49
N PHE A 50 5.85 -11.06 -14.90
CA PHE A 50 6.40 -9.99 -15.71
C PHE A 50 6.09 -10.21 -17.21
N SER A 51 5.44 -9.26 -17.86
CA SER A 51 5.23 -9.29 -19.32
C SER A 51 6.25 -8.38 -20.01
N THR A 52 7.38 -8.93 -20.45
CA THR A 52 8.31 -8.24 -21.36
C THR A 52 7.70 -8.18 -22.76
N HIS A 53 7.19 -7.01 -23.17
CA HIS A 53 7.09 -6.71 -24.60
C HIS A 53 8.51 -6.47 -25.15
N PRO A 54 8.84 -6.82 -26.41
CA PRO A 54 10.18 -6.56 -26.99
C PRO A 54 10.63 -5.08 -26.93
N ASP A 55 9.67 -4.16 -26.80
CA ASP A 55 9.92 -2.72 -26.72
C ASP A 55 9.90 -2.18 -25.27
N ALA A 56 9.78 -3.07 -24.28
CA ALA A 56 9.79 -2.67 -22.87
C ALA A 56 11.23 -2.29 -22.45
N PRO A 57 11.41 -1.16 -21.73
CA PRO A 57 12.71 -0.78 -21.18
C PRO A 57 13.26 -1.89 -20.28
N GLU A 58 14.52 -2.29 -20.49
CA GLU A 58 15.21 -3.29 -19.66
C GLU A 58 15.44 -2.81 -18.21
N SER A 59 15.35 -1.50 -17.98
CA SER A 59 15.47 -0.85 -16.67
C SER A 59 14.31 0.10 -16.37
N CYS A 60 13.96 0.18 -15.09
CA CYS A 60 13.01 1.13 -14.55
C CYS A 60 13.54 2.56 -14.75
N THR A 61 12.81 3.40 -15.49
CA THR A 61 13.26 4.76 -15.85
C THR A 61 12.89 5.82 -14.81
N CYS A 62 12.36 5.42 -13.65
CA CYS A 62 11.99 6.36 -12.61
C CYS A 62 13.26 6.88 -11.91
N PRO A 63 13.26 8.15 -11.46
CA PRO A 63 14.45 8.77 -10.86
C PRO A 63 14.84 8.15 -9.50
N VAL A 64 14.02 7.26 -8.95
CA VAL A 64 14.20 6.63 -7.63
C VAL A 64 14.87 5.25 -7.75
N CYS A 65 14.46 4.41 -8.70
CA CYS A 65 14.90 3.01 -8.81
C CYS A 65 16.19 2.86 -9.63
N ASN A 66 16.20 3.38 -10.87
CA ASN A 66 17.11 3.02 -11.97
C ASN A 66 17.53 1.52 -12.02
N GLY A 67 16.66 0.62 -11.53
CA GLY A 67 16.94 -0.80 -11.34
C GLY A 67 16.57 -1.63 -12.56
N GLU A 68 17.08 -2.86 -12.63
CA GLU A 68 16.63 -3.83 -13.64
C GLU A 68 15.11 -3.99 -13.56
N ALA A 69 14.44 -3.98 -14.72
CA ALA A 69 13.00 -4.19 -14.86
C ALA A 69 12.65 -5.68 -14.65
N THR A 70 13.17 -6.28 -13.59
CA THR A 70 12.98 -7.67 -13.17
C THR A 70 12.37 -7.74 -11.76
N LYS A 71 12.22 -6.60 -11.08
CA LYS A 71 11.70 -6.50 -9.70
C LYS A 71 10.47 -5.59 -9.64
N PRO A 72 9.49 -5.89 -8.78
CA PRO A 72 8.36 -4.99 -8.54
C PRO A 72 8.86 -3.63 -8.05
N ILE A 73 8.14 -2.55 -8.38
CA ILE A 73 8.50 -1.17 -7.97
C ILE A 73 8.65 -1.15 -6.47
N ILE A 74 9.72 -0.65 -5.87
CA ILE A 74 9.81 -0.54 -4.41
C ILE A 74 9.26 0.84 -4.04
N GLY A 75 7.94 0.94 -3.84
CA GLY A 75 7.22 2.09 -3.27
C GLY A 75 7.31 3.44 -3.99
N HIS A 76 6.21 4.18 -4.07
CA HIS A 76 6.25 5.64 -4.28
C HIS A 76 5.90 6.39 -2.99
N PRO A 77 6.36 7.65 -2.81
CA PRO A 77 6.15 8.35 -1.56
C PRO A 77 4.69 8.54 -1.13
N PHE A 78 3.71 8.59 -2.04
CA PHE A 78 2.26 8.65 -1.74
C PHE A 78 1.45 8.38 -3.04
N PRO A 79 0.35 7.60 -3.04
CA PRO A 79 -0.56 7.49 -4.16
C PRO A 79 -1.33 8.80 -4.40
N LEU A 80 -1.56 9.10 -5.68
CA LEU A 80 -2.28 10.29 -6.13
C LEU A 80 -3.76 10.25 -5.70
N THR A 81 -4.25 11.46 -5.44
CA THR A 81 -5.40 11.84 -4.58
C THR A 81 -6.80 11.56 -5.14
N LEU A 82 -7.82 11.76 -4.29
CA LEU A 82 -9.29 11.81 -4.49
C LEU A 82 -9.85 12.72 -5.62
N VAL A 83 -9.03 13.23 -6.52
CA VAL A 83 -9.46 14.08 -7.64
C VAL A 83 -9.60 13.21 -8.88
N ASN A 84 -10.70 13.39 -9.64
CA ASN A 84 -10.95 12.67 -10.89
C ASN A 84 -9.91 13.10 -11.94
N ILE A 85 -8.79 12.37 -12.03
CA ILE A 85 -7.79 12.53 -13.07
C ILE A 85 -8.30 11.74 -14.28
N GLU A 86 -8.37 12.40 -15.44
CA GLU A 86 -8.66 11.73 -16.71
C GLU A 86 -7.72 10.51 -16.87
N PRO A 87 -8.21 9.39 -17.41
CA PRO A 87 -7.44 8.14 -17.45
C PRO A 87 -6.15 8.37 -18.21
N ASP A 88 -5.06 8.44 -17.46
CA ASP A 88 -3.72 8.56 -18.00
C ASP A 88 -3.47 7.33 -18.88
N GLN A 89 -3.03 7.58 -20.12
CA GLN A 89 -2.63 6.55 -21.08
C GLN A 89 -1.27 5.95 -20.68
N VAL A 90 -1.10 5.60 -19.41
CA VAL A 90 0.05 4.83 -18.97
C VAL A 90 -0.15 3.42 -19.54
N PRO A 91 0.87 2.81 -20.18
CA PRO A 91 0.78 1.41 -20.57
C PRO A 91 0.77 0.56 -19.29
N SER A 92 -0.23 -0.30 -19.10
CA SER A 92 -0.19 -1.32 -18.04
C SER A 92 1.01 -2.23 -18.27
N ARG A 93 1.80 -2.46 -17.22
CA ARG A 93 3.08 -3.19 -17.32
C ARG A 93 3.14 -4.43 -16.42
N GLY A 94 2.17 -4.64 -15.54
CA GLY A 94 2.17 -5.75 -14.59
C GLY A 94 3.07 -5.50 -13.38
N TRP A 95 3.27 -4.25 -12.99
CA TRP A 95 4.30 -3.84 -12.01
C TRP A 95 3.78 -3.81 -10.57
N GLY A 96 2.51 -4.16 -10.41
CA GLY A 96 1.76 -3.94 -9.19
C GLY A 96 1.27 -2.49 -9.07
N GLU A 97 0.26 -2.29 -8.24
CA GLU A 97 -0.33 -0.97 -8.01
C GLU A 97 -0.69 -0.78 -6.54
N GLU A 98 -0.47 0.45 -6.07
CA GLU A 98 -0.78 0.94 -4.73
C GLU A 98 -2.12 1.69 -4.77
N PHE A 99 -2.99 1.43 -3.80
CA PHE A 99 -4.31 2.05 -3.76
C PHE A 99 -4.89 2.16 -2.37
N TRP A 100 -5.84 3.08 -2.23
CA TRP A 100 -6.56 3.32 -0.98
C TRP A 100 -7.78 2.40 -0.87
N VAL A 101 -7.97 1.88 0.34
CA VAL A 101 -9.20 1.19 0.75
C VAL A 101 -9.78 1.83 2.00
N GLU A 102 -11.09 2.02 2.02
CA GLU A 102 -11.84 2.40 3.21
C GLU A 102 -12.16 1.14 4.02
N ILE A 103 -11.80 1.10 5.30
CA ILE A 103 -12.10 -0.04 6.17
C ILE A 103 -13.61 -0.11 6.41
N VAL A 104 -14.26 -1.19 5.96
CA VAL A 104 -15.70 -1.43 6.10
C VAL A 104 -16.03 -2.53 7.11
N ALA A 105 -15.08 -3.42 7.42
CA ALA A 105 -15.18 -4.36 8.52
C ALA A 105 -13.81 -4.66 9.13
N ARG A 106 -13.79 -5.08 10.40
CA ARG A 106 -12.58 -5.50 11.11
C ARG A 106 -12.92 -6.65 12.08
N ASP A 107 -12.13 -7.72 12.03
CA ASP A 107 -12.12 -8.81 13.00
C ASP A 107 -10.66 -9.07 13.44
N GLY A 108 -10.30 -8.52 14.61
CA GLY A 108 -8.92 -8.57 15.11
C GLY A 108 -7.93 -7.88 14.16
N GLU A 109 -7.07 -8.68 13.54
CA GLU A 109 -6.02 -8.26 12.59
C GLU A 109 -6.46 -8.43 11.12
N GLN A 110 -7.67 -8.96 10.88
CA GLN A 110 -8.26 -9.08 9.55
C GLN A 110 -9.21 -7.91 9.28
N PHE A 111 -9.16 -7.39 8.07
CA PHE A 111 -9.96 -6.26 7.61
C PHE A 111 -10.69 -6.61 6.31
N GLN A 112 -11.84 -5.96 6.11
CA GLN A 112 -12.44 -5.81 4.81
C GLN A 112 -12.36 -4.33 4.42
N GLY A 113 -11.88 -4.06 3.21
CA GLY A 113 -11.70 -2.71 2.69
C GLY A 113 -12.42 -2.53 1.37
N ARG A 114 -13.13 -1.40 1.23
CA ARG A 114 -13.72 -0.98 -0.03
C ARG A 114 -12.72 -0.12 -0.80
N VAL A 115 -12.44 -0.49 -2.04
CA VAL A 115 -11.51 0.22 -2.93
C VAL A 115 -12.06 1.61 -3.28
N ASP A 116 -11.31 2.66 -2.97
CA ASP A 116 -11.74 4.06 -3.17
C ASP A 116 -11.36 4.61 -4.57
N ASN A 117 -10.25 4.10 -5.11
CA ASN A 117 -9.65 4.57 -6.35
C ASN A 117 -10.09 3.74 -7.57
N ARG A 118 -10.01 4.34 -8.76
CA ARG A 118 -10.02 3.56 -10.01
C ARG A 118 -8.61 3.04 -10.25
N LEU A 119 -8.52 1.74 -10.45
CA LEU A 119 -7.27 1.02 -10.62
C LEU A 119 -6.91 0.95 -12.10
N HIS A 120 -5.62 1.10 -12.40
CA HIS A 120 -5.16 1.19 -13.78
C HIS A 120 -5.05 -0.21 -14.38
N GLU A 121 -4.62 -1.18 -13.56
CA GLU A 121 -4.40 -2.56 -13.98
C GLU A 121 -5.64 -3.44 -13.77
N THR A 122 -6.84 -2.87 -13.52
CA THR A 122 -8.09 -3.63 -13.22
C THR A 122 -8.33 -4.82 -14.14
N LYS A 123 -7.99 -4.72 -15.43
CA LYS A 123 -8.18 -5.83 -16.39
C LYS A 123 -7.28 -7.04 -16.11
N LEU A 124 -6.23 -6.88 -15.33
CA LEU A 124 -5.27 -7.92 -14.97
C LEU A 124 -5.62 -8.59 -13.65
N HIS A 125 -6.01 -7.85 -12.62
CA HIS A 125 -6.29 -8.40 -11.29
C HIS A 125 -7.78 -8.40 -10.92
N GLU A 126 -8.65 -7.86 -11.77
CA GLU A 126 -10.12 -7.82 -11.63
C GLU A 126 -10.63 -7.06 -10.40
N ILE A 127 -9.79 -6.21 -9.80
CA ILE A 127 -10.21 -5.32 -8.72
C ILE A 127 -10.75 -4.03 -9.33
N GLU A 128 -12.02 -3.76 -9.08
CA GLU A 128 -12.70 -2.54 -9.51
C GLU A 128 -12.86 -1.56 -8.34
N LYS A 129 -13.11 -0.29 -8.66
CA LYS A 129 -13.58 0.68 -7.67
C LYS A 129 -14.82 0.14 -6.95
N ASP A 130 -14.95 0.44 -5.65
CA ASP A 130 -16.01 0.00 -4.76
C ASP A 130 -16.04 -1.52 -4.46
N SER A 131 -15.11 -2.30 -5.03
CA SER A 131 -14.93 -3.71 -4.66
C SER A 131 -14.52 -3.81 -3.20
N VAL A 132 -15.02 -4.84 -2.51
CA VAL A 132 -14.60 -5.16 -1.14
C VAL A 132 -13.57 -6.27 -1.20
N ILE A 133 -12.39 -6.03 -0.62
CA ILE A 133 -11.29 -6.99 -0.53
C ILE A 133 -10.99 -7.31 0.93
N GLU A 134 -10.54 -8.53 1.20
CA GLU A 134 -10.09 -8.94 2.53
C GLU A 134 -8.56 -8.88 2.63
N PHE A 135 -8.05 -8.33 3.74
CA PHE A 135 -6.62 -8.19 3.97
C PHE A 135 -6.28 -8.23 5.46
N HIS A 136 -5.10 -8.77 5.76
CA HIS A 136 -4.47 -8.73 7.09
C HIS A 136 -3.76 -7.39 7.37
N GLU A 137 -3.55 -7.04 8.64
CA GLU A 137 -2.82 -5.81 9.05
C GLU A 137 -1.40 -5.69 8.47
N ASN A 138 -0.77 -6.82 8.13
CA ASN A 138 0.55 -6.84 7.50
C ASN A 138 0.55 -6.18 6.12
N HIS A 139 -0.58 -6.22 5.41
CA HIS A 139 -0.72 -5.60 4.09
C HIS A 139 -0.95 -4.08 4.16
N VAL A 140 -1.15 -3.51 5.36
CA VAL A 140 -1.28 -2.05 5.53
C VAL A 140 0.09 -1.39 5.38
N LEU A 141 0.25 -0.63 4.30
CA LEU A 141 1.48 0.07 3.94
C LEU A 141 1.49 1.54 4.35
N ALA A 142 0.31 2.16 4.42
CA ALA A 142 0.15 3.51 4.94
C ALA A 142 -1.22 3.69 5.60
N VAL A 143 -1.33 4.67 6.50
CA VAL A 143 -2.63 5.18 6.97
C VAL A 143 -2.83 6.59 6.44
N HIS A 144 -3.99 6.85 5.85
CA HIS A 144 -4.26 8.12 5.20
C HIS A 144 -4.09 9.29 6.19
N PRO A 145 -3.40 10.38 5.81
CA PRO A 145 -3.07 11.48 6.73
C PRO A 145 -4.26 12.11 7.45
N ILE A 146 -5.45 12.07 6.85
CA ILE A 146 -6.69 12.61 7.43
C ILE A 146 -7.05 11.96 8.78
N HIS A 147 -6.56 10.75 9.06
CA HIS A 147 -6.88 10.02 10.30
C HIS A 147 -5.80 10.15 11.38
N ARG A 148 -4.67 10.80 11.09
CA ARG A 148 -3.51 10.83 12.01
C ARG A 148 -3.86 11.40 13.39
N GLU A 149 -4.63 12.48 13.44
CA GLU A 149 -5.04 13.09 14.71
C GLU A 149 -5.93 12.14 15.52
N ALA A 150 -6.95 11.56 14.89
CA ALA A 150 -7.86 10.61 15.54
C ALA A 150 -7.13 9.37 16.07
N LEU A 151 -6.11 8.89 15.35
CA LEU A 151 -5.26 7.78 15.80
C LEU A 151 -4.49 8.14 17.08
N VAL A 152 -3.83 9.29 17.10
CA VAL A 152 -3.06 9.73 18.27
C VAL A 152 -3.96 9.96 19.47
N LEU A 153 -5.16 10.53 19.27
CA LEU A 153 -6.15 10.73 20.34
C LEU A 153 -6.71 9.42 20.92
N SER A 154 -6.57 8.30 20.20
CA SER A 154 -7.04 6.99 20.64
C SER A 154 -5.99 6.23 21.48
N MET A 155 -4.74 6.70 21.51
CA MET A 155 -3.63 6.06 22.24
C MET A 155 -3.69 6.36 23.74
N THR A 156 -3.21 5.42 24.56
CA THR A 156 -2.98 5.70 25.99
C THR A 156 -1.77 6.62 26.18
N PRO A 157 -1.62 7.29 27.35
CA PRO A 157 -0.43 8.11 27.63
C PRO A 157 0.90 7.36 27.45
N GLU A 158 0.94 6.07 27.82
CA GLU A 158 2.11 5.21 27.66
C GLU A 158 2.43 4.96 26.19
N GLU A 159 1.41 4.74 25.37
CA GLU A 159 1.55 4.51 23.93
C GLU A 159 1.91 5.78 23.16
N VAL A 160 1.38 6.93 23.58
CA VAL A 160 1.81 8.23 23.04
C VAL A 160 3.30 8.43 23.30
N LYS A 161 3.78 8.09 24.51
CA LYS A 161 5.20 8.14 24.84
C LYS A 161 6.02 7.18 23.97
N GLU A 162 5.57 5.94 23.79
CA GLU A 162 6.21 4.97 22.89
C GLU A 162 6.28 5.52 21.46
N PHE A 163 5.16 6.02 20.94
CA PHE A 163 5.05 6.56 19.59
C PHE A 163 5.96 7.78 19.39
N ALA A 164 6.06 8.66 20.40
CA ALA A 164 6.95 9.81 20.37
C ALA A 164 8.44 9.41 20.35
N ILE A 165 8.82 8.36 21.08
CA ILE A 165 10.19 7.81 21.05
C ILE A 165 10.51 7.30 19.64
N TRP A 166 9.60 6.53 19.03
CA TRP A 166 9.76 6.05 17.67
C TRP A 166 9.83 7.18 16.64
N LEU A 167 8.96 8.20 16.73
CA LEU A 167 9.06 9.38 15.86
C LEU A 167 10.40 10.11 16.02
N GLY A 168 10.99 10.05 17.20
CA GLY A 168 12.33 10.59 17.48
C GLY A 168 13.43 9.84 16.72
N SER A 169 13.36 8.51 16.63
CA SER A 169 14.38 7.73 15.91
C SER A 169 14.36 7.96 14.40
N LEU A 170 13.21 8.33 13.83
CA LEU A 170 13.09 8.66 12.39
C LEU A 170 13.75 10.01 12.01
N ARG A 171 14.12 10.85 12.98
CA ARG A 171 14.76 12.16 12.71
C ARG A 171 16.29 12.10 12.68
N GLU A 172 16.87 10.99 13.11
CA GLU A 172 18.32 10.79 13.16
C GLU A 172 18.89 10.19 11.86
N GLU A 173 18.01 9.96 10.86
CA GLU A 173 18.30 9.59 9.47
C GLU A 173 18.07 10.79 8.52
#